data_AF-A0A847AVJ3-F1
#
_entry.id   AF-A0A847AVJ3-F1
#
_cell.length_a   1.000
_cell.length_b   1.000
_cell.length_c   1.000
_cell.angle_alpha   90.00
_cell.angle_beta   90.00
_cell.angle_gamma   90.00
#
_symmetry.space_group_name_H-M   'P 1'
#
loop_
_entity.id
_entity.type
_entity.pdbx_description
1 polymer ?
#
loop_
_entity_poly.entity_id
_entity_poly.type
_entity_poly.pdbx_seq_one_letter_code
_entity_poly.pdbx_strand_id
1 'polypeptide(L)'
;SNIDNKIYPDTVNIKKSLHNINYVNLCKLIRIKKALFKNEYDELIKSEEIINEIIETNQCYSLKTLAISGQDLIDAGIPKGKNIGKILDKILNEVIEGNLENEKNSLHNYIYVNQEELNANTLIK
;
A
#
# COMPACT_ATOMS: atom_id res chain seq x y z
N SER A 1 -8.39 -15.02 -13.46
CA SER A 1 -7.57 -13.80 -13.38
C SER A 1 -6.13 -14.20 -13.62
N ASN A 2 -5.53 -13.69 -14.70
CA ASN A 2 -4.08 -13.73 -14.88
C ASN A 2 -3.47 -12.78 -13.84
N ILE A 3 -3.33 -13.24 -12.59
CA ILE A 3 -2.32 -12.67 -11.73
C ILE A 3 -1.04 -13.28 -12.27
N ASP A 4 -0.38 -12.54 -13.15
CA ASP A 4 1.00 -12.83 -13.48
C ASP A 4 1.75 -12.86 -12.15
N ASN A 5 2.11 -14.07 -11.68
CA ASN A 5 2.80 -14.30 -10.40
C ASN A 5 4.26 -13.80 -10.48
N LYS A 6 4.60 -12.99 -11.49
CA LYS A 6 5.90 -12.36 -11.64
C LYS A 6 6.06 -11.27 -10.57
N ILE A 7 7.16 -11.36 -9.83
CA ILE A 7 7.57 -10.32 -8.88
C ILE A 7 8.41 -9.34 -9.69
N TYR A 8 7.98 -8.08 -9.74
CA TYR A 8 8.69 -7.02 -10.44
C TYR A 8 9.57 -6.27 -9.43
N PRO A 9 10.90 -6.19 -9.65
CA PRO A 9 11.84 -5.59 -8.71
C PRO A 9 11.84 -4.06 -8.81
N ASP A 10 10.72 -3.43 -8.48
CA ASP A 10 10.60 -1.99 -8.29
C ASP A 10 9.78 -1.68 -7.03
N THR A 11 10.03 -0.51 -6.45
CA THR A 11 9.48 -0.11 -5.16
C THR A 11 7.95 -0.17 -5.11
N VAL A 12 7.27 0.25 -6.18
CA VAL A 12 5.80 0.29 -6.22
C VAL A 12 5.23 -1.12 -6.21
N ASN A 13 5.71 -2.00 -7.08
CA ASN A 13 5.22 -3.39 -7.16
C ASN A 13 5.58 -4.21 -5.91
N ILE A 14 6.72 -3.95 -5.29
CA ILE A 14 7.08 -4.58 -4.02
C ILE A 14 6.18 -4.08 -2.89
N LYS A 15 5.91 -2.77 -2.78
CA LYS A 15 4.95 -2.22 -1.81
C LYS A 15 3.55 -2.80 -1.99
N LYS A 16 3.05 -2.91 -3.22
CA LYS A 16 1.77 -3.58 -3.53
C LYS A 16 1.78 -5.04 -3.05
N SER A 17 2.86 -5.76 -3.31
CA SER A 17 3.00 -7.16 -2.87
C SER A 17 3.02 -7.26 -1.34
N LEU A 18 3.76 -6.37 -0.66
CA LEU A 18 3.78 -6.28 0.80
C LEU A 18 2.41 -5.94 1.38
N HIS A 19 1.66 -5.03 0.75
CA HIS A 19 0.28 -4.71 1.13
C HIS A 19 -0.64 -5.95 1.02
N ASN A 20 -0.57 -6.64 -0.11
CA ASN A 20 -1.51 -7.72 -0.46
C ASN A 20 -1.28 -9.02 0.31
N ILE A 21 -0.01 -9.45 0.46
CA ILE A 21 0.31 -10.76 1.04
C ILE A 21 1.13 -10.68 2.31
N ASN A 22 1.52 -9.49 2.78
CA ASN A 22 2.43 -9.23 3.90
C ASN A 22 3.89 -9.67 3.70
N TYR A 23 4.77 -9.09 4.52
CA TYR A 23 6.21 -9.32 4.50
C TYR A 23 6.60 -10.81 4.62
N VAL A 24 5.99 -11.52 5.57
CA VAL A 24 6.34 -12.91 5.86
C VAL A 24 6.02 -13.81 4.67
N ASN A 25 4.85 -13.64 4.05
CA ASN A 25 4.49 -14.48 2.90
C ASN A 25 5.23 -14.07 1.63
N LEU A 26 5.52 -12.78 1.42
CA LEU A 26 6.33 -12.35 0.27
C LEU A 26 7.74 -12.94 0.34
N CYS A 27 8.39 -12.92 1.51
CA CYS A 27 9.71 -13.55 1.69
C CYS A 27 9.66 -15.07 1.42
N LYS A 28 8.62 -15.76 1.90
CA LYS A 28 8.42 -17.20 1.62
C LYS A 28 8.24 -17.46 0.13
N LEU A 29 7.44 -16.65 -0.56
CA LEU A 29 7.20 -16.77 -1.99
C LEU A 29 8.49 -16.58 -2.79
N ILE A 30 9.28 -15.54 -2.47
CA ILE A 30 10.59 -15.29 -3.11
C ILE A 30 11.53 -16.49 -2.90
N ARG A 31 11.63 -17.01 -1.67
CA ARG A 31 12.46 -18.19 -1.37
C ARG A 31 12.06 -19.40 -2.23
N ILE A 32 10.76 -19.67 -2.36
CA ILE A 32 10.25 -20.77 -3.19
C ILE A 32 10.60 -20.53 -4.66
N LYS A 33 10.36 -19.31 -5.18
CA LYS A 33 10.67 -18.98 -6.57
C LYS A 33 12.16 -19.11 -6.89
N LYS A 34 13.05 -18.65 -6.01
CA LYS A 34 14.51 -18.79 -6.17
C LYS A 34 14.95 -20.26 -6.29
N ALA A 35 14.26 -21.17 -5.61
CA ALA A 35 14.55 -22.60 -5.67
C ALA A 35 14.06 -23.27 -6.97
N LEU A 36 13.02 -22.73 -7.61
CA LEU A 36 12.35 -23.32 -8.76
C LEU A 36 12.75 -22.68 -10.09
N PHE A 37 12.99 -21.37 -10.12
CA PHE A 37 13.12 -20.56 -11.34
C PHE A 37 14.48 -19.86 -11.40
N LYS A 38 15.49 -20.56 -11.91
CA LYS A 38 16.85 -20.01 -12.04
C LYS A 38 16.91 -18.77 -12.94
N ASN A 39 16.04 -18.66 -13.93
CA ASN A 39 15.95 -17.52 -14.84
C ASN A 39 15.37 -16.25 -14.18
N GLU A 40 14.70 -16.37 -13.04
CA GLU A 40 14.18 -15.22 -12.26
C GLU A 40 15.13 -14.82 -11.13
N TYR A 41 16.26 -15.53 -10.93
CA TYR A 41 17.07 -15.40 -9.71
C TYR A 41 17.56 -13.97 -9.46
N ASP A 42 18.09 -13.29 -10.48
CA ASP A 42 18.61 -11.92 -10.34
C ASP A 42 17.50 -10.91 -10.04
N GLU A 43 16.31 -11.07 -10.65
CA GLU A 43 15.14 -10.22 -10.35
C GLU A 43 14.67 -10.44 -8.90
N LEU A 44 14.72 -11.69 -8.41
CA LEU A 44 14.32 -12.03 -7.04
C LEU A 44 15.30 -11.50 -5.99
N ILE A 45 16.61 -11.49 -6.27
CA ILE A 45 17.60 -10.86 -5.40
C ILE A 45 17.35 -9.36 -5.28
N LYS A 46 17.15 -8.66 -6.41
CA LYS A 46 16.81 -7.23 -6.41
C LYS A 46 15.53 -6.94 -5.64
N SER A 47 14.54 -7.83 -5.74
CA SER A 47 13.30 -7.72 -4.98
C SER A 47 13.55 -7.79 -3.46
N GLU A 48 14.43 -8.68 -3.00
CA GLU A 48 14.83 -8.76 -1.58
C GLU A 48 15.54 -7.49 -1.11
N GLU A 49 16.42 -6.92 -1.94
CA GLU A 49 17.11 -5.65 -1.65
C GLU A 49 16.10 -4.50 -1.46
N ILE A 50 15.13 -4.37 -2.36
CA ILE A 50 14.07 -3.35 -2.27
C ILE A 50 13.18 -3.56 -1.06
N ILE A 51 12.84 -4.82 -0.72
CA ILE A 51 12.10 -5.13 0.51
C ILE A 51 12.88 -4.61 1.71
N ASN A 52 14.18 -4.91 1.79
CA ASN A 52 15.01 -4.46 2.92
C ASN A 52 15.03 -2.94 3.01
N GLU A 53 15.23 -2.23 1.89
CA GLU A 53 15.20 -0.76 1.86
C GLU A 53 13.85 -0.22 2.38
N ILE A 54 12.73 -0.78 1.92
CA ILE A 54 11.38 -0.38 2.36
C ILE A 54 11.21 -0.54 3.87
N ILE A 55 11.69 -1.66 4.43
CA ILE A 55 11.58 -1.93 5.87
C ILE A 55 12.53 -1.04 6.68
N GLU A 56 13.79 -0.92 6.26
CA GLU A 56 14.82 -0.13 6.96
C GLU A 56 14.50 1.36 6.97
N THR A 57 13.92 1.88 5.88
CA THR A 57 13.49 3.28 5.77
C THR A 57 12.04 3.51 6.19
N ASN A 58 11.37 2.47 6.70
CA ASN A 58 9.99 2.51 7.20
C ASN A 58 8.99 3.13 6.19
N GLN A 59 9.13 2.80 4.90
CA GLN A 59 8.24 3.34 3.89
C GLN A 59 6.81 2.81 4.06
N CYS A 60 5.83 3.61 3.63
CA CYS A 60 4.43 3.22 3.71
C CYS A 60 4.09 2.10 2.71
N TYR A 61 3.43 1.05 3.20
CA TYR A 61 2.83 -0.02 2.37
C TYR A 61 1.63 -0.69 3.07
N SER A 62 1.23 -0.21 4.25
CA SER A 62 0.14 -0.79 5.03
C SER A 62 -0.60 0.30 5.79
N LEU A 63 -1.85 0.03 6.18
CA LEU A 63 -2.62 0.96 7.02
C LEU A 63 -1.92 1.28 8.35
N LYS A 64 -1.09 0.35 8.86
CA LYS A 64 -0.30 0.56 10.08
C LYS A 64 0.80 1.61 9.90
N THR A 65 1.31 1.77 8.69
CA THR A 65 2.38 2.74 8.36
C THR A 65 1.86 3.97 7.62
N LEU A 66 0.54 4.08 7.40
CA LEU A 66 -0.11 5.26 6.86
C LEU A 66 -0.13 6.38 7.91
N ALA A 67 0.21 7.60 7.51
CA ALA A 67 0.36 8.74 8.42
C ALA A 67 -0.97 9.30 8.98
N ILE A 68 -2.09 8.77 8.50
CA ILE A 68 -3.43 9.08 8.97
C ILE A 68 -4.14 7.80 9.42
N SER A 69 -5.12 7.97 10.28
CA SER A 69 -5.96 6.92 10.83
C SER A 69 -7.43 7.16 10.47
N GLY A 70 -8.28 6.20 10.83
CA GLY A 70 -9.73 6.40 10.70
C GLY A 70 -10.27 7.55 11.54
N GLN A 71 -9.60 7.91 12.65
CA GLN A 71 -10.00 9.05 13.47
C GLN A 71 -9.78 10.36 12.72
N ASP A 72 -8.67 10.50 11.98
CA ASP A 72 -8.41 11.72 11.21
C ASP A 72 -9.48 11.94 10.12
N LEU A 73 -10.01 10.86 9.51
CA LEU A 73 -11.15 10.94 8.59
C LEU A 73 -12.44 11.38 9.29
N ILE A 74 -12.72 10.84 10.47
CA ILE A 74 -13.90 11.19 11.27
C ILE A 74 -13.85 12.66 11.70
N ASP A 75 -12.68 13.13 12.16
CA ASP A 75 -12.46 14.51 12.57
C ASP A 75 -12.58 15.48 11.38
N ALA A 76 -12.23 15.01 10.18
CA ALA A 76 -12.49 15.70 8.92
C ALA A 76 -13.95 15.60 8.45
N GLY A 77 -14.89 15.13 9.27
CA GLY A 77 -16.32 15.11 8.99
C GLY A 77 -16.82 13.94 8.13
N ILE A 78 -15.98 12.93 7.86
CA ILE A 78 -16.41 11.72 7.17
C ILE A 78 -17.23 10.84 8.13
N PRO A 79 -18.46 10.41 7.79
CA PRO A 79 -19.29 9.62 8.69
C PRO A 79 -18.62 8.30 9.10
N LYS A 80 -18.58 8.04 10.41
CA LYS A 80 -18.10 6.77 10.96
C LYS A 80 -18.89 5.59 10.38
N GLY A 81 -18.19 4.58 9.87
CA GLY A 81 -18.82 3.36 9.36
C GLY A 81 -17.90 2.48 8.53
N LYS A 82 -18.50 1.48 7.84
CA LYS A 82 -17.80 0.47 7.03
C LYS A 82 -16.89 1.05 5.93
N ASN A 83 -17.12 2.29 5.52
CA ASN A 83 -16.41 2.93 4.41
C ASN A 83 -15.10 3.61 4.84
N ILE A 84 -14.85 3.82 6.14
CA ILE A 84 -13.59 4.39 6.64
C ILE A 84 -12.39 3.56 6.17
N GLY A 85 -12.45 2.23 6.34
CA GLY A 85 -11.39 1.33 5.87
C GLY A 85 -11.15 1.44 4.36
N LYS A 86 -12.22 1.47 3.56
CA LYS A 86 -12.13 1.60 2.10
C LYS A 86 -11.47 2.91 1.66
N ILE A 87 -11.78 4.02 2.35
CA ILE A 87 -11.17 5.32 2.05
C ILE A 87 -9.68 5.29 2.42
N LEU A 88 -9.32 4.74 3.58
CA LEU A 88 -7.92 4.59 3.97
C LEU A 88 -7.16 3.69 2.98
N ASP A 89 -7.76 2.60 2.50
CA ASP A 89 -7.16 1.73 1.49
C ASP A 89 -6.97 2.47 0.15
N LYS A 90 -7.92 3.32 -0.26
CA LYS A 90 -7.77 4.18 -1.45
C LYS A 90 -6.58 5.12 -1.28
N ILE A 91 -6.50 5.83 -0.15
CA ILE A 91 -5.39 6.77 0.13
C ILE A 91 -4.06 6.02 0.20
N LEU A 92 -4.02 4.86 0.84
CA LEU A 92 -2.83 4.02 0.89
C LEU A 92 -2.36 3.60 -0.50
N ASN A 93 -3.29 3.24 -1.41
CA ASN A 93 -2.93 2.91 -2.78
C ASN A 93 -2.31 4.11 -3.51
N GLU A 94 -2.89 5.31 -3.39
CA GLU A 94 -2.28 6.52 -3.97
C GLU A 94 -0.87 6.81 -3.41
N VAL A 95 -0.66 6.55 -2.13
CA VAL A 95 0.67 6.64 -1.49
C VAL A 95 1.65 5.59 -2.04
N ILE A 96 1.19 4.36 -2.24
CA ILE A 96 1.99 3.27 -2.80
C ILE A 96 2.39 3.55 -4.25
N GLU A 97 1.48 4.11 -5.05
CA GLU A 97 1.72 4.52 -6.45
C GLU A 97 2.61 5.76 -6.56
N GLY A 98 2.85 6.47 -5.46
CA GLY A 98 3.63 7.71 -5.43
C GLY A 98 2.85 8.95 -5.86
N ASN A 99 1.53 8.86 -5.97
CA ASN A 99 0.66 10.00 -6.28
C ASN A 99 0.41 10.89 -5.06
N LEU A 100 0.56 10.36 -3.85
CA LEU A 100 0.45 11.09 -2.59
C LEU A 100 1.66 10.81 -1.69
N GLU A 101 2.11 11.86 -1.01
CA GLU A 101 3.14 11.72 0.03
C GLU A 101 2.51 11.20 1.32
N ASN A 102 3.19 10.26 1.99
CA ASN A 102 2.77 9.75 3.30
C ASN A 102 3.10 10.71 4.44
N GLU A 103 2.69 11.96 4.32
CA GLU A 103 2.89 13.00 5.32
C GLU A 103 1.55 13.52 5.82
N LYS A 104 1.44 13.75 7.13
CA LYS A 104 0.16 14.10 7.76
C LYS A 104 -0.50 15.32 7.11
N ASN A 105 0.27 16.37 6.83
CA ASN A 105 -0.26 17.58 6.19
C ASN A 105 -0.72 17.34 4.74
N SER A 106 0.07 16.59 3.96
CA SER A 106 -0.26 16.24 2.58
C SER A 106 -1.57 15.44 2.51
N LEU A 107 -1.70 14.43 3.36
CA LEU A 107 -2.89 13.58 3.43
C LEU A 107 -4.11 14.33 3.99
N HIS A 108 -3.94 15.20 4.99
CA HIS A 108 -5.03 16.06 5.47
C HIS A 108 -5.52 17.03 4.40
N ASN A 109 -4.61 17.65 3.64
CA ASN A 109 -4.97 18.52 2.54
C ASN A 109 -5.75 17.75 1.46
N TYR A 110 -5.29 16.55 1.12
CA TYR A 110 -6.02 15.67 0.19
C TYR A 110 -7.44 15.38 0.70
N ILE A 111 -7.61 15.02 1.97
CA ILE A 111 -8.93 14.76 2.56
C ILE A 111 -9.83 16.00 2.50
N TYR A 112 -9.28 17.17 2.85
CA TYR A 112 -10.03 18.42 2.85
C TYR A 112 -10.50 18.82 1.46
N VAL A 113 -9.62 18.74 0.45
CA VAL A 113 -9.94 19.08 -0.95
C VAL A 113 -10.97 18.12 -1.55
N ASN A 114 -10.94 16.84 -1.17
CA ASN A 114 -11.77 15.78 -1.77
C ASN A 114 -12.94 15.36 -0.87
N GLN A 115 -13.27 16.13 0.17
CA GLN A 115 -14.20 15.73 1.23
C GLN A 115 -15.58 15.31 0.69
N GLU A 116 -16.13 16.05 -0.29
CA GLU A 116 -17.44 15.74 -0.89
C GLU A 116 -17.43 14.41 -1.66
N GLU A 117 -16.39 14.16 -2.45
CA GLU A 117 -16.22 12.89 -3.18
C GLU A 117 -16.07 11.72 -2.21
N LEU A 118 -15.24 11.88 -1.18
CA LEU A 118 -15.01 10.87 -0.15
C LEU A 118 -16.31 10.56 0.63
N ASN A 119 -17.13 11.58 0.88
CA ASN A 119 -18.44 11.43 1.49
C ASN A 119 -19.46 10.74 0.57
N ALA A 120 -19.48 11.07 -0.73
CA ALA A 120 -20.36 10.41 -1.71
C ALA A 120 -20.08 8.90 -1.81
N ASN A 121 -18.81 8.50 -1.70
CA ASN A 121 -18.40 7.10 -1.63
C ASN A 121 -18.94 6.37 -0.40
N THR A 122 -19.42 7.08 0.63
CA THR A 122 -20.07 6.46 1.79
C THR A 122 -21.54 6.11 1.60
N LEU A 123 -22.20 6.70 0.60
CA LEU A 123 -23.64 6.59 0.36
C LEU A 123 -24.02 5.47 -0.61
N ILE A 124 -23.05 4.90 -1.32
CA ILE A 124 -23.26 3.78 -2.24
C ILE A 124 -23.24 2.47 -1.42
N LYS A 125 -24.41 1.84 -1.30
CA LYS A 125 -24.64 0.68 -0.42
C LYS A 125 -23.95 -0.60 -0.87
#